data_AF-A0A0P7WEX9-F1
#
_entry.id   AF-A0A0P7WEX9-F1
#
_cell.length_a   1.000
_cell.length_b   1.000
_cell.length_c   1.000
_cell.angle_alpha   90.00
_cell.angle_beta   90.00
_cell.angle_gamma   90.00
#
_symmetry.space_group_name_H-M   'P 1'
#
loop_
_entity.id
_entity.type
_entity.pdbx_description
1 polymer ?
#
loop_
_entity_poly.entity_id
_entity_poly.type
_entity_poly.pdbx_seq_one_letter_code
_entity_poly.pdbx_strand_id
1 'polypeptide(L)'
;MNHWPLVGIALVVAGFAFRFNPLFVVAFAALVTGLLGGLDLVAVIEALGRAFNDNRYISVTWIILPVIGLLERYGLQQRARAAIESVRGATMGRLLVLYLGFRQVTAAIGMKDIGGHPQTVRPLVAPMAEAAARKTHGELSGDDAEAVKGMAAATDNVGLFFGEDIFFAIASILLIQGVFESYGYPLTPLQLSVWAIPTAIFAFVIHGARILWLDRRLGAARREVAG
;
A
#
# COMPACT_ATOMS: atom_id res chain seq x y z
N MET A 1 18.44 40.38 -9.78
CA MET A 1 17.96 39.04 -9.39
C MET A 1 17.21 38.48 -10.59
N ASN A 2 17.60 37.32 -11.14
CA ASN A 2 17.00 36.81 -12.37
C ASN A 2 15.77 35.96 -12.03
N HIS A 3 14.55 36.47 -12.25
CA HIS A 3 13.29 35.81 -11.88
C HIS A 3 12.75 34.88 -12.97
N TRP A 4 13.34 34.93 -14.17
CA TRP A 4 12.95 34.14 -15.34
C TRP A 4 12.89 32.61 -15.10
N PRO A 5 13.72 31.99 -14.24
CA PRO A 5 13.58 30.57 -13.91
C PRO A 5 12.23 30.22 -13.27
N LEU A 6 11.53 31.18 -12.64
CA LEU A 6 10.22 30.95 -12.02
C LEU A 6 9.12 30.69 -13.06
N VAL A 7 9.35 31.00 -14.34
CA VAL A 7 8.43 30.65 -15.44
C VAL A 7 8.20 29.13 -15.50
N GLY A 8 9.19 28.33 -15.11
CA GLY A 8 9.03 26.88 -14.97
C GLY A 8 7.96 26.47 -13.97
N ILE A 9 7.87 27.16 -12.83
CA ILE A 9 6.83 26.89 -11.82
C ILE A 9 5.45 27.22 -12.38
N ALA A 10 5.31 28.35 -13.09
CA ALA A 10 4.07 28.72 -13.75
C ALA A 10 3.64 27.68 -14.81
N LEU A 11 4.60 27.13 -15.56
CA LEU A 11 4.36 26.03 -16.51
C LEU A 11 3.85 24.76 -15.83
N VAL A 12 4.41 24.38 -14.67
CA VAL A 12 3.93 23.23 -13.88
C VAL A 12 2.49 23.46 -13.42
N VAL A 13 2.21 24.63 -12.83
CA VAL A 13 0.86 24.99 -12.35
C VAL A 13 -0.15 24.96 -13.50
N ALA A 14 0.18 25.57 -14.64
CA ALA A 14 -0.69 25.58 -15.81
C ALA A 14 -0.90 24.17 -16.38
N GLY A 15 0.17 23.37 -16.52
CA GLY A 15 0.10 22.01 -17.05
C GLY A 15 -0.78 21.10 -16.20
N PHE A 16 -0.70 21.19 -14.87
CA PHE A 16 -1.59 20.47 -13.97
C PHE A 16 -3.02 21.00 -13.98
N ALA A 17 -3.22 22.32 -14.07
CA ALA A 17 -4.56 22.90 -14.23
C ALA A 17 -5.28 22.38 -15.49
N PHE A 18 -4.53 22.22 -16.59
CA PHE A 18 -5.03 21.64 -17.84
C PHE A 18 -5.07 20.09 -17.85
N ARG A 19 -4.68 19.43 -16.75
CA ARG A 19 -4.62 17.96 -16.63
C ARG A 19 -3.74 17.27 -17.68
N PHE A 20 -2.68 17.93 -18.13
CA PHE A 20 -1.71 17.29 -19.02
C PHE A 20 -0.91 16.21 -18.28
N ASN A 21 -0.27 15.33 -19.06
CA ASN A 21 0.55 14.25 -18.51
C ASN A 21 1.63 14.82 -17.57
N PRO A 22 1.64 14.46 -16.28
CA PRO A 22 2.55 15.06 -15.30
C PRO A 22 4.03 14.90 -15.65
N LEU A 23 4.40 13.76 -16.23
CA LEU A 23 5.78 13.45 -16.62
C LEU A 23 6.27 14.41 -17.71
N PHE A 24 5.41 14.67 -18.70
CA PHE A 24 5.71 15.63 -19.76
C PHE A 24 5.79 17.06 -19.22
N VAL A 25 4.82 17.46 -18.39
CA VAL A 25 4.76 18.80 -17.80
C VAL A 25 6.03 19.10 -17.00
N VAL A 26 6.44 18.17 -16.13
CA VAL A 26 7.64 18.34 -15.29
C VAL A 26 8.90 18.35 -16.14
N ALA A 27 9.05 17.45 -17.11
CA ALA A 27 10.22 17.43 -17.99
C ALA A 27 10.36 18.71 -18.82
N PHE A 28 9.26 19.18 -19.41
CA PHE A 28 9.24 20.42 -20.19
C PHE A 28 9.52 21.65 -19.33
N ALA A 29 8.92 21.73 -18.13
CA ALA A 29 9.19 22.81 -17.20
C ALA A 29 10.65 22.83 -16.74
N ALA A 30 11.24 21.67 -16.45
CA ALA A 30 12.67 21.56 -16.10
C ALA A 30 13.56 22.04 -17.26
N LEU A 31 13.24 21.65 -18.50
CA LEU A 31 13.95 22.10 -19.70
C LEU A 31 13.91 23.62 -19.84
N VAL A 32 12.71 24.22 -19.80
CA VAL A 32 12.52 25.67 -19.91
C VAL A 32 13.21 26.42 -18.78
N THR A 33 13.13 25.90 -17.55
CA THR A 33 13.78 26.49 -16.37
C THR A 33 15.30 26.52 -16.52
N GLY A 34 15.90 25.42 -16.97
CA GLY A 34 17.34 25.34 -17.18
C GLY A 34 17.82 26.32 -18.25
N LEU A 35 17.12 26.39 -19.39
CA LEU A 35 17.44 27.32 -20.47
C LEU A 35 17.30 28.79 -20.03
N LEU A 36 16.21 29.14 -19.34
CA LEU A 36 16.00 30.48 -18.79
C LEU A 36 16.95 30.81 -17.62
N GLY A 37 17.51 29.79 -16.98
CA GLY A 37 18.57 29.88 -15.98
C GLY A 37 19.96 30.16 -16.56
N GLY A 38 20.11 30.16 -17.89
CA GLY A 38 21.37 30.42 -18.58
C GLY A 38 22.20 29.16 -18.85
N LEU A 39 21.66 27.97 -18.62
CA LEU A 39 22.27 26.72 -19.07
C LEU A 39 22.01 26.53 -20.57
N ASP A 40 22.97 25.97 -21.29
CA ASP A 40 22.75 25.52 -22.66
C ASP A 40 22.00 24.18 -22.70
N LEU A 41 21.50 23.80 -23.88
CA LEU A 41 20.68 22.58 -24.02
C LEU A 41 21.41 21.33 -23.52
N VAL A 42 22.72 21.23 -23.78
CA VAL A 42 23.52 20.07 -23.37
C VAL A 42 23.65 20.03 -21.84
N ALA A 43 23.95 21.14 -21.19
CA ALA A 43 24.05 21.21 -19.73
C ALA A 43 22.70 20.93 -19.04
N VAL A 44 21.58 21.36 -19.63
CA VAL A 44 20.25 21.02 -19.08
C VAL A 44 19.97 19.52 -19.17
N ILE A 45 20.30 18.88 -20.30
CA ILE A 45 20.16 17.44 -20.46
C ILE A 45 21.10 16.69 -19.52
N GLU A 46 22.34 17.16 -19.36
CA GLU A 46 23.32 16.59 -18.43
C GLU A 46 22.84 16.70 -16.97
N ALA A 47 22.32 17.86 -16.57
CA ALA A 47 21.77 18.08 -15.24
C ALA A 47 20.57 17.17 -14.94
N LEU A 48 19.66 16.99 -15.92
CA LEU A 48 18.57 16.02 -15.83
C LEU A 48 19.11 14.60 -15.67
N GLY A 49 20.07 14.17 -16.51
CA GLY A 49 20.69 12.85 -16.43
C GLY A 49 21.38 12.60 -15.09
N ARG A 50 22.09 13.61 -14.58
CA ARG A 50 22.74 13.57 -13.26
C ARG A 50 21.72 13.43 -12.15
N ALA A 51 20.63 14.20 -12.18
CA ALA A 51 19.55 14.08 -11.20
C ALA A 51 18.90 12.69 -11.19
N PHE A 52 18.72 12.05 -12.36
CA PHE A 52 18.25 10.65 -12.43
C PHE A 52 19.26 9.65 -11.84
N ASN A 53 20.55 9.84 -12.10
CA ASN A 53 21.62 8.99 -11.57
C ASN A 53 21.80 9.15 -10.05
N ASP A 54 21.72 10.39 -9.54
CA ASP A 54 21.81 10.67 -8.11
C ASP A 54 20.61 10.03 -7.38
N ASN A 55 19.43 10.02 -8.03
CA ASN A 55 18.22 9.36 -7.54
C ASN A 55 18.08 7.91 -8.01
N ARG A 56 19.18 7.15 -8.16
CA ARG A 56 19.20 5.76 -8.64
C ARG A 56 18.25 4.81 -7.89
N TYR A 57 17.87 5.14 -6.66
CA TYR A 57 16.88 4.37 -5.90
C TYR A 57 15.51 4.29 -6.61
N ILE A 58 15.13 5.30 -7.40
CA ILE A 58 13.97 5.24 -8.29
C ILE A 58 14.11 4.08 -9.29
N SER A 59 15.30 3.92 -9.88
CA SER A 59 15.62 2.83 -10.82
C SER A 59 15.57 1.44 -10.18
N VAL A 60 15.93 1.31 -8.90
CA VAL A 60 15.86 0.03 -8.17
C VAL A 60 14.42 -0.49 -8.08
N THR A 61 13.42 0.40 -7.98
CA THR A 61 12.00 0.02 -7.98
C THR A 61 11.62 -0.75 -9.25
N TRP A 62 12.22 -0.41 -10.39
CA TRP A 62 11.98 -1.10 -11.66
C TRP A 62 12.56 -2.52 -11.72
N ILE A 63 13.55 -2.86 -10.88
CA ILE A 63 14.07 -4.24 -10.77
C ILE A 63 13.07 -5.14 -10.02
N ILE A 64 12.32 -4.57 -9.08
CA ILE A 64 11.35 -5.32 -8.26
C ILE A 64 10.17 -5.79 -9.12
N LEU A 65 9.77 -5.01 -10.13
CA LEU A 65 8.62 -5.33 -10.97
C LEU A 65 8.80 -6.64 -11.79
N PRO A 66 9.92 -6.89 -12.48
CA PRO A 66 10.23 -8.20 -13.06
C PRO A 66 10.27 -9.34 -12.04
N VAL A 67 10.77 -9.10 -10.82
CA VAL A 67 10.81 -10.11 -9.76
C VAL A 67 9.39 -10.50 -9.34
N ILE A 68 8.51 -9.52 -9.12
CA ILE A 68 7.09 -9.77 -8.84
C ILE A 68 6.43 -10.50 -10.01
N GLY A 69 6.67 -10.05 -11.24
CA GLY A 69 6.13 -10.69 -12.44
C GLY A 69 6.59 -12.15 -12.60
N LEU A 70 7.84 -12.45 -12.23
CA LEU A 70 8.37 -13.81 -12.22
C LEU A 70 7.65 -14.66 -11.17
N LEU A 71 7.52 -14.17 -9.94
CA LEU A 71 6.81 -14.86 -8.86
C LEU A 71 5.35 -15.15 -9.25
N GLU A 72 4.69 -14.17 -9.84
CA GLU A 72 3.31 -14.29 -10.32
C GLU A 72 3.18 -15.34 -11.42
N ARG A 73 4.11 -15.35 -12.39
CA ARG A 73 4.19 -16.39 -13.43
C ARG A 73 4.35 -17.80 -12.84
N TYR A 74 5.05 -17.93 -11.71
CA TYR A 74 5.20 -19.21 -10.98
C TYR A 74 4.03 -19.52 -10.02
N GLY A 75 2.95 -18.75 -10.08
CA GLY A 75 1.70 -19.05 -9.41
C GLY A 75 1.60 -18.55 -7.98
N LEU A 76 2.26 -17.42 -7.66
CA LEU A 76 2.26 -16.82 -6.34
C LEU A 76 0.85 -16.52 -5.81
N GLN A 77 -0.02 -15.89 -6.61
CA GLN A 77 -1.41 -15.64 -6.22
C GLN A 77 -2.20 -16.92 -5.94
N GLN A 78 -2.01 -17.97 -6.75
CA GLN A 78 -2.70 -19.26 -6.58
C GLN A 78 -2.25 -19.93 -5.28
N ARG A 79 -0.95 -19.91 -4.98
CA ARG A 79 -0.40 -20.43 -3.72
C ARG A 79 -0.87 -19.61 -2.50
N ALA A 80 -0.93 -18.30 -2.62
CA ALA A 80 -1.47 -17.43 -1.59
C ALA A 80 -2.95 -17.74 -1.29
N ARG A 81 -3.78 -17.89 -2.32
CA ARG A 81 -5.18 -18.31 -2.16
C ARG A 81 -5.29 -19.68 -1.51
N ALA A 82 -4.52 -20.67 -1.98
CA ALA A 82 -4.51 -22.00 -1.37
C ALA A 82 -4.08 -21.98 0.10
N ALA A 83 -3.11 -21.13 0.46
CA ALA A 83 -2.69 -20.93 1.85
C ALA A 83 -3.82 -20.33 2.70
N ILE A 84 -4.51 -19.30 2.21
CA ILE A 84 -5.67 -18.72 2.91
C ILE A 84 -6.79 -19.77 3.05
N GLU A 85 -7.07 -20.54 2.00
CA GLU A 85 -8.08 -21.60 2.00
C GLU A 85 -7.75 -22.75 2.95
N SER A 86 -6.48 -23.02 3.20
CA SER A 86 -6.07 -24.09 4.12
C SER A 86 -6.50 -23.83 5.58
N VAL A 87 -6.85 -22.58 5.91
CA VAL A 87 -7.29 -22.14 7.24
C VAL A 87 -8.79 -22.43 7.47
N ARG A 88 -9.41 -23.21 6.58
CA ARG A 88 -10.80 -23.70 6.71
C ARG A 88 -11.00 -24.35 8.09
N GLY A 89 -12.12 -23.99 8.74
CA GLY A 89 -12.50 -24.52 10.05
C GLY A 89 -12.10 -23.65 11.24
N ALA A 90 -11.33 -22.59 11.04
CA ALA A 90 -11.11 -21.55 12.05
C ALA A 90 -12.41 -20.75 12.32
N THR A 91 -12.50 -20.13 13.52
CA THR A 91 -13.55 -19.12 13.79
C THR A 91 -13.31 -17.89 12.91
N MET A 92 -14.35 -17.10 12.68
CA MET A 92 -14.24 -15.87 11.89
C MET A 92 -13.13 -14.95 12.42
N GLY A 93 -13.05 -14.77 13.74
CA GLY A 93 -12.02 -13.92 14.34
C GLY A 93 -10.60 -14.41 14.07
N ARG A 94 -10.33 -15.71 14.23
CA ARG A 94 -9.00 -16.30 13.95
C ARG A 94 -8.64 -16.24 12.48
N LEU A 95 -9.62 -16.52 11.60
CA LEU A 95 -9.45 -16.43 10.15
C LEU A 95 -9.01 -15.02 9.73
N LEU A 96 -9.73 -13.99 10.18
CA LEU A 96 -9.45 -12.61 9.80
C LEU A 96 -8.16 -12.07 10.43
N VAL A 97 -7.80 -12.44 11.67
CA VAL A 97 -6.51 -12.07 12.27
C VAL A 97 -5.34 -12.70 11.50
N LEU A 98 -5.45 -13.97 11.11
CA LEU A 98 -4.40 -14.63 10.33
C LEU A 98 -4.30 -14.02 8.93
N TYR A 99 -5.42 -13.70 8.31
CA TYR A 99 -5.45 -12.98 7.04
C TYR A 99 -4.84 -11.58 7.15
N LEU A 100 -5.10 -10.83 8.23
CA LEU A 100 -4.47 -9.53 8.51
C LEU A 100 -2.93 -9.65 8.50
N GLY A 101 -2.41 -10.63 9.24
CA GLY A 101 -0.97 -10.87 9.33
C GLY A 101 -0.36 -11.28 8.00
N PHE A 102 -1.03 -12.19 7.29
CA PHE A 102 -0.65 -12.57 5.93
C PHE A 102 -0.60 -11.36 5.00
N ARG A 103 -1.62 -10.50 5.04
CA ARG A 103 -1.72 -9.33 4.18
C ARG A 103 -0.64 -8.30 4.48
N GLN A 104 -0.37 -8.05 5.76
CA GLN A 104 0.62 -7.07 6.21
C GLN A 104 2.05 -7.53 5.89
N VAL A 105 2.38 -8.80 6.11
CA VAL A 105 3.70 -9.37 5.79
C VAL A 105 3.95 -9.37 4.28
N THR A 106 2.96 -9.81 3.48
CA THR A 106 3.09 -9.82 2.02
C THR A 106 3.22 -8.41 1.44
N ALA A 107 2.47 -7.43 1.97
CA ALA A 107 2.60 -6.03 1.57
C ALA A 107 3.99 -5.43 1.95
N ALA A 108 4.52 -5.76 3.13
CA ALA A 108 5.83 -5.28 3.61
C ALA A 108 7.01 -5.70 2.73
N ILE A 109 6.90 -6.84 2.05
CA ILE A 109 7.91 -7.33 1.09
C ILE A 109 7.57 -6.97 -0.37
N GLY A 110 6.60 -6.05 -0.57
CA GLY A 110 6.27 -5.50 -1.88
C GLY A 110 5.22 -6.29 -2.68
N MET A 111 4.66 -7.37 -2.13
CA MET A 111 3.67 -8.21 -2.80
C MET A 111 2.24 -7.70 -2.58
N LYS A 112 2.00 -6.45 -2.97
CA LYS A 112 0.74 -5.73 -2.73
C LYS A 112 -0.43 -6.31 -3.54
N ASP A 113 -0.16 -6.96 -4.66
CA ASP A 113 -1.20 -7.50 -5.55
C ASP A 113 -1.78 -8.87 -5.13
N ILE A 114 -1.20 -9.54 -4.11
CA ILE A 114 -1.69 -10.85 -3.66
C ILE A 114 -3.10 -10.79 -3.03
N GLY A 115 -3.41 -9.71 -2.31
CA GLY A 115 -4.72 -9.48 -1.67
C GLY A 115 -5.63 -8.63 -2.54
N GLY A 116 -6.50 -7.82 -1.94
CA GLY A 116 -7.34 -6.88 -2.69
C GLY A 116 -8.81 -7.31 -2.80
N HIS A 117 -9.67 -6.30 -2.90
CA HIS A 117 -11.13 -6.48 -2.89
C HIS A 117 -11.67 -7.41 -3.98
N PRO A 118 -11.32 -7.21 -5.27
CA PRO A 118 -11.91 -7.99 -6.36
C PRO A 118 -11.40 -9.42 -6.41
N GLN A 119 -10.12 -9.62 -6.09
CA GLN A 119 -9.42 -10.89 -6.29
C GLN A 119 -9.33 -11.78 -5.06
N THR A 120 -9.49 -11.23 -3.85
CA THR A 120 -9.33 -12.01 -2.60
C THR A 120 -10.47 -11.77 -1.62
N VAL A 121 -10.84 -10.53 -1.32
CA VAL A 121 -11.89 -10.29 -0.30
C VAL A 121 -13.25 -10.81 -0.74
N ARG A 122 -13.75 -10.33 -1.88
CA ARG A 122 -15.10 -10.65 -2.36
C ARG A 122 -15.30 -12.14 -2.70
N PRO A 123 -14.42 -12.79 -3.48
CA PRO A 123 -14.65 -14.18 -3.88
C PRO A 123 -14.27 -15.21 -2.80
N LEU A 124 -13.42 -14.84 -1.82
CA LEU A 124 -12.83 -15.82 -0.91
C LEU A 124 -12.96 -15.43 0.57
N VAL A 125 -12.35 -14.33 1.02
CA VAL A 125 -12.25 -14.02 2.46
C VAL A 125 -13.60 -13.70 3.09
N ALA A 126 -14.43 -12.89 2.43
CA ALA A 126 -15.74 -12.51 2.97
C ALA A 126 -16.71 -13.69 3.05
N PRO A 127 -16.87 -14.53 2.00
CA PRO A 127 -17.66 -15.77 2.10
C PRO A 127 -17.15 -16.73 3.18
N MET A 128 -15.83 -16.88 3.32
CA MET A 128 -15.25 -17.74 4.37
C MET A 128 -15.51 -17.18 5.77
N ALA A 129 -15.36 -15.88 5.96
CA ALA A 129 -15.62 -15.22 7.25
C ALA A 129 -17.11 -15.33 7.63
N GLU A 130 -18.02 -15.14 6.69
CA GLU A 130 -19.46 -15.30 6.90
C GLU A 130 -19.81 -16.75 7.25
N ALA A 131 -19.29 -17.72 6.49
CA ALA A 131 -19.51 -19.14 6.76
C ALA A 131 -18.95 -19.56 8.13
N ALA A 132 -17.76 -19.06 8.50
CA ALA A 132 -17.15 -19.32 9.80
C ALA A 132 -17.98 -18.72 10.95
N ALA A 133 -18.46 -17.47 10.78
CA ALA A 133 -19.32 -16.82 11.77
C ALA A 133 -20.65 -17.56 11.92
N ARG A 134 -21.30 -17.97 10.82
CA ARG A 134 -22.54 -18.76 10.87
C ARG A 134 -22.35 -20.11 11.56
N LYS A 135 -21.22 -20.78 11.29
CA LYS A 135 -20.90 -22.06 11.93
C LYS A 135 -20.72 -21.92 13.45
N THR A 136 -20.08 -20.85 13.91
CA THR A 136 -19.79 -20.65 15.35
C THR A 136 -20.99 -20.08 16.10
N HIS A 137 -21.71 -19.12 15.50
CA HIS A 137 -22.75 -18.34 16.19
C HIS A 137 -24.18 -18.68 15.75
N GLY A 138 -24.39 -19.49 14.73
CA GLY A 138 -25.72 -19.81 14.19
C GLY A 138 -26.13 -18.87 13.06
N GLU A 139 -27.43 -18.74 12.80
CA GLU A 139 -27.88 -17.78 11.78
C GLU A 139 -27.56 -16.34 12.20
N LEU A 140 -27.01 -15.58 11.25
CA LEU A 140 -26.69 -14.16 11.43
C LEU A 140 -27.84 -13.31 10.94
N SER A 141 -28.13 -12.22 11.64
CA SER A 141 -28.99 -11.16 11.13
C SER A 141 -28.40 -10.54 9.85
N GLY A 142 -29.22 -9.84 9.06
CA GLY A 142 -28.74 -9.15 7.86
C GLY A 142 -27.62 -8.15 8.17
N ASP A 143 -27.78 -7.40 9.26
CA ASP A 143 -26.81 -6.40 9.70
C ASP A 143 -25.50 -7.04 10.19
N ASP A 144 -25.57 -8.16 10.91
CA ASP A 144 -24.38 -8.88 11.39
C ASP A 144 -23.60 -9.52 10.23
N ALA A 145 -24.31 -10.07 9.24
CA ALA A 145 -23.69 -10.61 8.04
C ALA A 145 -22.95 -9.50 7.24
N GLU A 146 -23.55 -8.32 7.14
CA GLU A 146 -22.91 -7.18 6.49
C GLU A 146 -21.74 -6.62 7.30
N ALA A 147 -21.84 -6.61 8.63
CA ALA A 147 -20.73 -6.25 9.51
C ALA A 147 -19.53 -7.20 9.36
N VAL A 148 -19.76 -8.50 9.16
CA VAL A 148 -18.70 -9.49 8.90
C VAL A 148 -18.01 -9.20 7.56
N LYS A 149 -18.77 -8.94 6.49
CA LYS A 149 -18.22 -8.58 5.17
C LYS A 149 -17.43 -7.27 5.23
N GLY A 150 -17.98 -6.27 5.91
CA GLY A 150 -17.31 -5.00 6.18
C GLY A 150 -16.00 -5.18 6.95
N MET A 151 -15.98 -6.06 7.96
CA MET A 151 -14.76 -6.38 8.70
C MET A 151 -13.73 -7.09 7.82
N ALA A 152 -14.14 -8.01 6.94
CA ALA A 152 -13.24 -8.66 5.99
C ALA A 152 -12.60 -7.64 5.03
N ALA A 153 -13.41 -6.72 4.48
CA ALA A 153 -12.95 -5.62 3.62
C ALA A 153 -12.00 -4.67 4.36
N ALA A 154 -12.34 -4.29 5.60
CA ALA A 154 -11.48 -3.46 6.44
C ALA A 154 -10.15 -4.14 6.74
N THR A 155 -10.14 -5.45 6.94
CA THR A 155 -8.95 -6.24 7.24
C THR A 155 -7.95 -6.25 6.09
N ASP A 156 -8.41 -6.37 4.84
CA ASP A 156 -7.54 -6.25 3.65
C ASP A 156 -6.95 -4.84 3.54
N ASN A 157 -7.77 -3.80 3.74
CA ASN A 157 -7.31 -2.41 3.66
C ASN A 157 -6.27 -2.07 4.73
N VAL A 158 -6.54 -2.40 5.99
CA VAL A 158 -5.62 -2.11 7.11
C VAL A 158 -4.32 -2.90 6.94
N GLY A 159 -4.41 -4.19 6.59
CA GLY A 159 -3.24 -5.02 6.35
C GLY A 159 -2.39 -4.51 5.19
N LEU A 160 -3.01 -4.12 4.07
CA LEU A 160 -2.29 -3.57 2.93
C LEU A 160 -1.63 -2.24 3.29
N PHE A 161 -2.40 -1.27 3.81
CA PHE A 161 -1.94 0.09 4.04
C PHE A 161 -0.71 0.13 4.97
N PHE A 162 -0.83 -0.46 6.16
CA PHE A 162 0.25 -0.43 7.14
C PHE A 162 1.38 -1.42 6.83
N GLY A 163 1.12 -2.46 6.04
CA GLY A 163 2.17 -3.36 5.56
C GLY A 163 2.99 -2.70 4.46
N GLU A 164 2.32 -2.03 3.51
CA GLU A 164 2.93 -1.32 2.40
C GLU A 164 3.95 -0.28 2.90
N ASP A 165 3.63 0.50 3.94
CA ASP A 165 4.54 1.53 4.49
C ASP A 165 5.94 1.01 4.91
N ILE A 166 6.09 -0.29 5.19
CA ILE A 166 7.40 -0.91 5.52
C ILE A 166 8.27 -1.09 4.27
N PHE A 167 7.64 -1.22 3.11
CA PHE A 167 8.32 -1.48 1.84
C PHE A 167 9.02 -0.21 1.34
N PHE A 168 10.34 -0.26 1.22
CA PHE A 168 11.19 0.92 0.95
C PHE A 168 10.99 1.55 -0.44
N ALA A 169 10.44 0.83 -1.42
CA ALA A 169 10.30 1.29 -2.80
C ALA A 169 8.89 1.86 -3.05
N ILE A 170 8.54 2.90 -2.28
CA ILE A 170 7.28 3.66 -2.39
C ILE A 170 7.60 5.13 -2.60
N ALA A 171 6.81 5.79 -3.45
CA ALA A 171 7.00 7.19 -3.80
C ALA A 171 7.05 8.14 -2.59
N SER A 172 6.25 7.87 -1.55
CA SER A 172 6.23 8.67 -0.31
C SER A 172 7.57 8.63 0.43
N ILE A 173 8.22 7.47 0.53
CA ILE A 173 9.52 7.32 1.18
C ILE A 173 10.60 8.07 0.41
N LEU A 174 10.57 7.98 -0.93
CA LEU A 174 11.53 8.70 -1.79
C LEU A 174 11.35 10.22 -1.69
N LEU A 175 10.11 10.70 -1.57
CA LEU A 175 9.84 12.12 -1.33
C LEU A 175 10.40 12.57 0.03
N ILE A 176 10.13 11.82 1.10
CA ILE A 176 10.66 12.12 2.44
C ILE A 176 12.18 12.13 2.40
N GLN A 177 12.80 11.12 1.78
CA GLN A 177 14.24 11.04 1.61
C GLN A 177 14.80 12.29 0.93
N GLY A 178 14.25 12.69 -0.22
CA GLY A 178 14.73 13.85 -0.96
C GLY A 178 14.60 15.16 -0.16
N VAL A 179 13.57 15.28 0.67
CA VAL A 179 13.44 16.41 1.60
C VAL A 179 14.55 16.39 2.65
N PHE A 180 14.76 15.27 3.35
CA PHE A 180 15.82 15.17 4.37
C PHE A 180 17.22 15.39 3.79
N GLU A 181 17.48 14.87 2.59
CA GLU A 181 18.74 15.06 1.88
C GLU A 181 18.97 16.54 1.55
N SER A 182 17.93 17.28 1.17
CA SER A 182 18.02 18.74 0.96
C SER A 182 18.39 19.53 2.22
N TYR A 183 18.11 18.99 3.40
CA TYR A 183 18.51 19.55 4.70
C TYR A 183 19.86 19.03 5.21
N GLY A 184 20.58 18.25 4.41
CA GLY A 184 21.89 17.69 4.77
C GLY A 184 21.83 16.41 5.61
N TYR A 185 20.70 15.72 5.63
CA TYR A 185 20.53 14.42 6.29
C TYR A 185 20.51 13.28 5.26
N PRO A 186 21.66 12.63 4.96
CA PRO A 186 21.72 11.55 3.99
C PRO A 186 21.15 10.25 4.59
N LEU A 187 19.82 10.13 4.57
CA LEU A 187 19.11 8.92 4.98
C LEU A 187 18.87 8.01 3.78
N THR A 188 19.03 6.70 3.99
CA THR A 188 18.64 5.70 2.99
C THR A 188 17.14 5.40 3.09
N PRO A 189 16.46 4.97 2.01
CA PRO A 189 15.04 4.61 2.05
C PRO A 189 14.73 3.54 3.10
N LEU A 190 15.64 2.58 3.29
CA LEU A 190 15.48 1.51 4.28
C LEU A 190 15.51 2.04 5.72
N GLN A 191 16.37 3.03 6.01
CA GLN A 191 16.41 3.66 7.34
C GLN A 191 15.10 4.36 7.67
N LEU A 192 14.42 4.93 6.67
CA LEU A 192 13.10 5.53 6.84
C LEU A 192 12.01 4.47 7.00
N SER A 193 12.02 3.43 6.15
CA SER A 193 10.94 2.44 6.09
C SER A 193 10.87 1.53 7.33
N VAL A 194 12.00 1.26 7.98
CA VAL A 194 12.04 0.49 9.24
C VAL A 194 11.23 1.16 10.36
N TRP A 195 11.09 2.49 10.33
CA TRP A 195 10.25 3.22 11.30
C TRP A 195 8.75 3.04 11.08
N ALA A 196 8.31 2.45 9.96
CA ALA A 196 6.92 2.03 9.79
C ALA A 196 6.59 0.75 10.57
N ILE A 197 7.59 -0.06 10.97
CA ILE A 197 7.38 -1.35 11.65
C ILE A 197 6.59 -1.19 12.96
N PRO A 198 6.94 -0.28 13.88
CA PRO A 198 6.17 -0.08 15.11
C PRO A 198 4.70 0.28 14.82
N THR A 199 4.45 1.18 13.88
CA THR A 199 3.10 1.58 13.47
C THR A 199 2.30 0.39 12.94
N ALA A 200 2.94 -0.45 12.12
CA ALA A 200 2.32 -1.65 11.57
C ALA A 200 2.00 -2.69 12.66
N ILE A 201 2.86 -2.83 13.68
CA ILE A 201 2.58 -3.68 14.85
C ILE A 201 1.36 -3.16 15.61
N PHE A 202 1.30 -1.85 15.88
CA PHE A 202 0.13 -1.26 16.55
C PHE A 202 -1.16 -1.44 15.73
N ALA A 203 -1.10 -1.23 14.41
CA ALA A 203 -2.23 -1.45 13.53
C ALA A 203 -2.71 -2.91 13.57
N PHE A 204 -1.77 -3.88 13.56
CA PHE A 204 -2.08 -5.31 13.70
C PHE A 204 -2.79 -5.61 15.02
N VAL A 205 -2.26 -5.09 16.14
CA VAL A 205 -2.84 -5.33 17.48
C VAL A 205 -4.22 -4.69 17.60
N ILE A 206 -4.36 -3.42 17.21
CA ILE A 206 -5.63 -2.68 17.32
C ILE A 206 -6.70 -3.29 16.43
N HIS A 207 -6.39 -3.55 15.16
CA HIS A 207 -7.37 -4.11 14.22
C HIS A 207 -7.65 -5.58 14.52
N GLY A 208 -6.64 -6.35 14.93
CA GLY A 208 -6.83 -7.70 15.45
C GLY A 208 -7.75 -7.73 16.67
N ALA A 209 -7.61 -6.78 17.61
CA ALA A 209 -8.51 -6.66 18.75
C ALA A 209 -9.95 -6.33 18.31
N ARG A 210 -10.14 -5.45 17.32
CA ARG A 210 -11.47 -5.12 16.75
C ARG A 210 -12.14 -6.34 16.10
N ILE A 211 -11.36 -7.16 15.38
CA ILE A 211 -11.83 -8.42 14.79
C ILE A 211 -12.32 -9.38 15.88
N LEU A 212 -11.49 -9.61 16.92
CA LEU A 212 -11.84 -10.52 18.01
C LEU A 212 -13.02 -10.00 18.84
N TRP A 213 -13.14 -8.69 19.00
CA TRP A 213 -14.28 -8.06 19.67
C TRP A 213 -15.58 -8.27 18.89
N LEU A 214 -15.56 -8.11 17.56
CA LEU A 214 -16.73 -8.40 16.72
C LEU A 214 -17.14 -9.87 16.85
N ASP A 215 -16.20 -10.81 16.75
CA ASP A 215 -16.48 -12.25 16.88
C ASP A 215 -17.12 -12.58 18.25
N ARG A 216 -16.66 -11.94 19.32
CA ARG A 216 -17.25 -12.09 20.66
C ARG A 216 -18.65 -11.47 20.77
N ARG A 217 -18.87 -10.29 20.19
CA ARG A 217 -20.16 -9.58 20.20
C ARG A 217 -21.25 -10.41 19.52
N LEU A 218 -20.93 -11.04 18.39
CA LEU A 218 -21.83 -11.95 17.68
C LEU A 218 -22.26 -13.13 18.58
N GLY A 219 -21.32 -13.69 19.36
CA GLY A 219 -21.63 -14.75 20.33
C GLY A 219 -22.47 -14.30 21.53
N ALA A 220 -22.32 -13.04 21.96
CA ALA A 220 -23.09 -12.48 23.08
C ALA A 220 -24.55 -12.18 22.69
N ALA A 221 -24.78 -11.59 21.52
CA ALA A 221 -26.13 -11.30 21.01
C ALA A 221 -27.01 -12.57 20.91
N ARG A 222 -26.41 -13.72 20.57
CA ARG A 222 -27.11 -15.01 20.58
C ARG A 222 -27.64 -15.40 21.96
N ARG A 223 -26.88 -15.15 23.03
CA ARG A 223 -27.28 -15.54 24.40
C ARG A 223 -28.51 -14.76 24.88
N GLU A 224 -28.68 -13.53 24.41
CA GLU A 224 -29.85 -12.70 24.73
C GLU A 224 -31.11 -13.11 23.95
N VAL A 225 -30.97 -13.66 22.74
CA VAL A 225 -32.12 -14.14 21.93
C VAL A 225 -32.58 -15.54 22.37
N ALA A 226 -31.70 -16.33 23.00
CA ALA A 226 -31.98 -17.71 23.41
C ALA A 226 -32.41 -17.87 24.88
N GLY A 227 -32.40 -16.79 25.68
CA GLY A 227 -32.86 -16.76 27.08
C GLY A 227 -34.17 -16.03 27.21
#